data_AF-A0A2H1KLL7-F1
#
_entry.id   AF-A0A2H1KLL7-F1
#
_cell.length_a   1.000
_cell.length_b   1.000
_cell.length_c   1.000
_cell.angle_alpha   90.00
_cell.angle_beta   90.00
_cell.angle_gamma   90.00
#
_symmetry.space_group_name_H-M   'P 1'
#
loop_
_entity.id
_entity.type
_entity.pdbx_description
1 polymer ?
#
loop_
_entity_poly.entity_id
_entity_poly.type
_entity_poly.pdbx_seq_one_letter_code
_entity_poly.pdbx_strand_id
1 'polypeptide(L)'
;MWVSVVEPGSIATGIGNRRTKYLAPGSVYTDDVTTMLGHLDDNERRGISPETVAAVIVKAIDTARPREFYAVGSRSPLPFLLKRALPRRVVSRIIAGRHGLNR
;
A
#
# COMPACT_ATOMS: atom_id res chain seq x y z
N MET A 1 -28.12 -6.36 -8.09
CA MET A 1 -27.06 -5.35 -8.22
C MET A 1 -25.78 -5.97 -7.68
N TRP A 2 -24.67 -5.87 -8.41
CA TRP A 2 -23.36 -6.38 -7.98
C TRP A 2 -22.46 -5.22 -7.56
N VAL A 3 -21.63 -5.42 -6.54
CA VAL A 3 -20.63 -4.46 -6.08
C VAL A 3 -19.31 -5.21 -5.89
N SER A 4 -18.22 -4.63 -6.38
CA SER A 4 -16.87 -5.21 -6.28
C SER A 4 -15.87 -4.15 -5.84
N VAL A 5 -14.91 -4.55 -5.02
CA VAL A 5 -13.76 -3.75 -4.60
C VAL A 5 -12.52 -4.30 -5.29
N VAL A 6 -11.79 -3.42 -5.97
CA VAL A 6 -10.46 -3.73 -6.50
C VAL A 6 -9.44 -3.10 -5.56
N GLU A 7 -8.65 -3.93 -4.90
CA GLU A 7 -7.64 -3.52 -3.92
C GLU A 7 -6.24 -3.65 -4.54
N PRO A 8 -5.69 -2.55 -5.08
CA PRO A 8 -4.37 -2.55 -5.66
C PRO A 8 -3.28 -2.44 -4.57
N GLY A 9 -2.11 -3.01 -4.86
CA GLY A 9 -0.85 -2.59 -4.23
C GLY A 9 -0.46 -1.17 -4.67
N SER A 10 0.80 -0.77 -4.41
CA SER A 10 1.30 0.50 -4.94
C SER A 10 1.15 0.55 -6.46
N ILE A 11 0.60 1.65 -6.97
CA ILE A 11 0.37 1.89 -8.40
C ILE A 11 1.25 3.06 -8.84
N ALA A 12 1.94 2.90 -9.95
CA ALA A 12 2.79 3.95 -10.52
C ALA A 12 1.97 5.02 -11.26
N THR A 13 1.10 5.75 -10.54
CA THR A 13 0.25 6.82 -11.11
C THR A 13 0.87 8.21 -11.03
N GLY A 14 1.88 8.40 -10.17
CA GLY A 14 2.49 9.71 -9.89
C GLY A 14 1.63 10.62 -9.02
N ILE A 15 0.58 10.11 -8.38
CA ILE A 15 -0.30 10.86 -7.47
C ILE A 15 0.45 11.38 -6.23
N GLY A 16 1.49 10.67 -5.78
CA GLY A 16 2.31 11.05 -4.63
C GLY A 16 2.99 12.41 -4.78
N ASN A 17 3.29 12.83 -6.01
CA ASN A 17 3.90 14.13 -6.31
C ASN A 17 3.02 15.33 -5.93
N ARG A 18 1.70 15.12 -5.78
CA ARG A 18 0.73 16.16 -5.40
C ARG A 18 0.33 16.08 -3.92
N ARG A 19 0.97 15.22 -3.13
CA ARG A 19 0.65 15.01 -1.72
C ARG A 19 1.14 16.19 -0.88
N THR A 20 0.22 16.89 -0.23
CA THR A 20 0.56 17.83 0.84
C THR A 20 1.11 17.07 2.05
N LYS A 21 2.30 17.45 2.51
CA LYS A 21 2.99 16.82 3.65
C LYS A 21 2.89 17.78 4.85
N TYR A 22 2.34 17.31 5.96
CA TYR A 22 2.22 18.10 7.19
C TYR A 22 3.24 17.63 8.22
N LEU A 23 4.17 18.50 8.60
CA LEU A 23 5.14 18.27 9.66
C LEU A 23 5.42 19.60 10.36
N ALA A 24 5.28 19.63 11.69
CA ALA A 24 5.65 20.81 12.46
C ALA A 24 7.18 21.00 12.42
N PRO A 25 7.69 22.24 12.25
CA PRO A 25 9.12 22.52 12.35
C PRO A 25 9.68 22.05 13.70
N GLY A 26 10.83 21.36 13.68
CA GLY A 26 11.48 20.85 14.89
C GLY A 26 10.80 19.63 15.54
N SER A 27 9.87 18.97 14.84
CA SER A 27 9.23 17.76 15.34
C SER A 27 10.24 16.65 15.62
N VAL A 28 10.08 15.97 16.76
CA VAL A 28 10.88 14.79 17.13
C VAL A 28 10.70 13.61 16.16
N TYR A 29 9.69 13.65 15.30
CA TYR A 29 9.38 12.62 14.29
C TYR A 29 9.91 12.96 12.90
N THR A 30 10.72 14.02 12.75
CA THR A 30 11.18 14.51 11.44
C THR A 30 11.89 13.41 10.65
N ASP A 31 12.80 12.68 11.28
CA ASP A 31 13.59 11.65 10.62
C ASP A 31 12.71 10.45 10.22
N ASP A 32 11.81 10.03 11.10
CA ASP A 32 10.89 8.92 10.87
C ASP A 32 9.94 9.22 9.70
N VAL A 33 9.35 10.42 9.70
CA VAL A 33 8.43 10.87 8.63
C VAL A 33 9.17 10.99 7.32
N THR A 34 10.37 11.57 7.31
CA THR A 34 11.19 11.72 6.10
C THR A 34 11.52 10.35 5.50
N THR A 35 11.94 9.40 6.32
CA THR A 35 12.26 8.04 5.90
C THR A 35 11.04 7.31 5.34
N MET A 36 9.90 7.39 6.06
CA MET A 36 8.64 6.79 5.60
C MET A 36 8.19 7.35 4.26
N LEU A 37 8.26 8.68 4.09
CA LEU A 37 7.88 9.34 2.84
C LEU A 37 8.78 8.89 1.68
N GLY A 38 10.09 8.77 1.89
CA GLY A 38 11.02 8.24 0.89
C GLY A 38 10.62 6.82 0.44
N HIS A 39 10.31 5.94 1.39
CA HIS A 39 9.83 4.59 1.07
C HIS A 39 8.49 4.59 0.33
N LEU A 40 7.57 5.49 0.69
CA LEU A 40 6.26 5.58 0.04
C LEU A 40 6.40 6.05 -1.42
N ASP A 41 7.22 7.07 -1.65
CA ASP A 41 7.50 7.63 -2.97
C ASP A 41 8.24 6.59 -3.86
N ASP A 42 9.15 5.80 -3.29
CA ASP A 42 9.81 4.68 -3.97
C ASP A 42 8.87 3.52 -4.31
N ASN A 43 7.95 3.18 -3.40
CA ASN A 43 6.98 2.11 -3.63
C ASN A 43 5.98 2.48 -4.71
N GLU A 44 5.57 3.75 -4.78
CA GLU A 44 4.73 4.26 -5.86
C GLU A 44 5.46 4.15 -7.20
N ARG A 45 6.71 4.62 -7.27
CA ARG A 45 7.52 4.57 -8.51
C ARG A 45 7.77 3.15 -9.01
N ARG A 46 7.93 2.18 -8.10
CA ARG A 46 8.10 0.75 -8.41
C ARG A 46 6.78 -0.04 -8.43
N GLY A 47 5.65 0.66 -8.34
CA GLY A 47 4.33 0.06 -8.29
C GLY A 47 3.96 -0.66 -9.59
N ILE A 48 2.84 -1.38 -9.55
CA ILE A 48 2.26 -1.93 -10.79
C ILE A 48 1.76 -0.81 -11.70
N SER A 49 1.68 -1.11 -13.00
CA SER A 49 1.20 -0.12 -13.96
C SER A 49 -0.30 0.17 -13.73
N PRO A 50 -0.76 1.40 -13.97
CA PRO A 50 -2.18 1.74 -13.92
C PRO A 50 -3.04 0.85 -14.84
N GLU A 51 -2.51 0.49 -16.00
CA GLU A 51 -3.18 -0.36 -17.01
C GLU A 51 -3.44 -1.76 -16.45
N THR A 52 -2.55 -2.28 -15.61
CA THR A 52 -2.72 -3.57 -14.94
C THR A 52 -3.95 -3.56 -14.02
N VAL A 53 -4.15 -2.46 -13.28
CA VAL A 53 -5.34 -2.29 -12.42
C VAL A 53 -6.59 -2.10 -13.28
N ALA A 54 -6.51 -1.28 -14.33
CA ALA A 54 -7.62 -1.03 -15.25
C ALA A 54 -8.13 -2.32 -15.90
N ALA A 55 -7.23 -3.22 -16.32
CA ALA A 55 -7.60 -4.51 -16.88
C ALA A 55 -8.40 -5.39 -15.89
N VAL A 56 -8.08 -5.34 -14.59
CA VAL A 56 -8.85 -6.06 -13.56
C VAL A 56 -10.24 -5.44 -13.36
N ILE A 57 -10.34 -4.11 -13.42
CA ILE A 57 -11.63 -3.41 -13.35
C ILE A 57 -12.52 -3.79 -14.52
N VAL A 58 -11.99 -3.73 -15.76
CA VAL A 58 -12.73 -4.13 -16.97
C VAL A 58 -13.19 -5.59 -16.88
N LYS A 59 -12.29 -6.49 -16.45
CA LYS A 59 -12.64 -7.89 -16.22
C LYS A 59 -13.79 -8.05 -15.23
N ALA A 60 -13.80 -7.28 -14.13
CA ALA A 60 -14.88 -7.34 -13.15
C ALA A 60 -16.21 -6.87 -13.74
N ILE A 61 -16.20 -5.84 -14.60
CA ILE A 61 -17.38 -5.33 -15.30
C ILE A 61 -17.96 -6.40 -16.26
N ASP A 62 -17.09 -7.07 -17.03
CA ASP A 62 -17.52 -8.05 -18.04
C ASP A 62 -17.93 -9.40 -17.45
N THR A 63 -17.68 -9.64 -16.15
CA THR A 63 -17.98 -10.92 -15.51
C THR A 63 -19.46 -11.00 -15.12
N ALA A 64 -20.18 -12.01 -15.62
CA ALA A 64 -21.61 -12.21 -15.35
C ALA A 64 -21.97 -12.32 -13.84
N ARG A 65 -21.04 -12.83 -13.02
CA ARG A 65 -21.12 -12.89 -11.55
C ARG A 65 -19.76 -12.47 -10.94
N PRO A 66 -19.50 -11.17 -10.79
CA PRO A 66 -18.19 -10.69 -10.36
C PRO A 66 -17.94 -11.00 -8.88
N ARG A 67 -16.66 -11.19 -8.51
CA ARG A 67 -16.26 -11.37 -7.12
C ARG A 67 -16.44 -10.06 -6.35
N GLU A 68 -16.71 -10.16 -5.05
CA GLU A 68 -16.75 -8.98 -4.17
C GLU A 68 -15.37 -8.32 -4.03
N PHE A 69 -14.28 -9.09 -4.08
CA PHE A 69 -12.92 -8.58 -3.89
C PHE A 69 -11.97 -9.09 -4.98
N TYR A 70 -11.21 -8.17 -5.56
CA TYR A 70 -10.10 -8.44 -6.47
C TYR A 70 -8.83 -7.78 -5.94
N ALA A 71 -7.81 -8.58 -5.59
CA ALA A 71 -6.50 -8.07 -5.24
C ALA A 71 -5.59 -8.03 -6.48
N VAL A 72 -4.88 -6.93 -6.71
CA VAL A 72 -3.98 -6.77 -7.86
C VAL A 72 -2.69 -6.07 -7.46
N GLY A 73 -1.53 -6.58 -7.88
CA GLY A 73 -0.23 -5.98 -7.57
C GLY A 73 0.22 -6.02 -6.10
N SER A 74 -0.60 -6.52 -5.18
CA SER A 74 -0.19 -6.74 -3.80
C SER A 74 0.77 -7.93 -3.72
N ARG A 75 2.08 -7.65 -3.59
CA ARG A 75 3.10 -8.66 -3.26
C ARG A 75 3.13 -9.03 -1.76
N SER A 76 2.04 -8.84 -1.05
CA SER A 76 2.03 -9.07 0.40
C SER A 76 0.72 -9.67 0.92
N PRO A 77 0.46 -10.96 0.66
CA PRO A 77 -0.38 -11.75 1.57
C PRO A 77 0.25 -11.86 2.96
N LEU A 78 1.57 -11.69 3.05
CA LEU A 78 2.37 -11.91 4.25
C LEU A 78 1.99 -11.01 5.44
N PRO A 79 1.88 -9.67 5.34
CA PRO A 79 1.58 -8.81 6.50
C PRO A 79 0.18 -9.04 7.06
N PHE A 80 -0.78 -9.41 6.21
CA PHE A 80 -2.14 -9.75 6.64
C PHE A 80 -2.19 -11.11 7.34
N LEU A 81 -1.49 -12.12 6.81
CA LEU A 81 -1.33 -13.42 7.47
C LEU A 81 -0.52 -13.30 8.78
N LEU A 82 0.56 -12.51 8.77
CA LEU A 82 1.41 -12.25 9.94
C LEU A 82 0.64 -11.47 11.01
N LYS A 83 -0.22 -10.49 10.67
CA LYS A 83 -1.10 -9.83 11.65
C LYS A 83 -2.07 -10.78 12.34
N ARG A 84 -2.49 -11.86 11.65
CA ARG A 84 -3.42 -12.85 12.18
C ARG A 84 -2.72 -13.94 12.99
N ALA A 85 -1.44 -14.19 12.72
CA ALA A 85 -0.66 -15.26 13.32
C ALA A 85 0.32 -14.79 14.42
N LEU A 86 0.74 -13.52 14.43
CA LEU A 86 1.79 -13.02 15.32
C LEU A 86 1.29 -11.94 16.30
N PRO A 87 1.83 -11.91 17.53
CA PRO A 87 1.58 -10.83 18.47
C PRO A 87 1.90 -9.46 17.86
N ARG A 88 1.03 -8.49 18.09
CA ARG A 88 1.08 -7.14 17.50
C ARG A 88 2.44 -6.45 17.64
N ARG A 89 3.17 -6.67 18.74
CA ARG A 89 4.53 -6.15 18.95
C ARG A 89 5.55 -6.66 17.92
N VAL A 90 5.44 -7.92 17.49
CA VAL A 90 6.36 -8.53 16.51
C VAL A 90 6.11 -7.93 15.13
N VAL A 91 4.85 -7.78 14.75
CA VAL A 91 4.46 -7.17 13.48
C VAL A 91 4.88 -5.70 13.42
N SER A 92 4.67 -4.95 14.51
CA SER A 92 5.14 -3.56 14.62
C SER A 92 6.65 -3.45 14.45
N ARG A 93 7.43 -4.37 15.04
CA ARG A 93 8.89 -4.39 14.91
C ARG A 93 9.37 -4.74 13.50
N ILE A 94 8.69 -5.67 12.80
CA ILE A 94 9.01 -6.00 11.41
C ILE A 94 8.72 -4.82 10.48
N ILE A 95 7.58 -4.15 10.67
CA ILE A 95 7.21 -2.96 9.89
C ILE A 95 8.19 -1.82 10.17
N ALA A 96 8.50 -1.56 11.45
CA ALA A 96 9.48 -0.56 11.87
C ALA A 96 10.84 -0.83 11.22
N GLY A 97 11.37 -2.05 11.30
CA GLY A 97 12.63 -2.43 10.65
C GLY A 97 12.62 -2.30 9.13
N ARG A 98 11.50 -2.58 8.46
CA ARG A 98 11.36 -2.38 7.00
C ARG A 98 11.40 -0.90 6.59
N HIS A 99 11.13 0.00 7.53
CA HIS A 99 11.20 1.45 7.35
C HIS A 99 12.42 2.07 8.07
N GLY A 100 13.41 1.26 8.49
CA GLY A 100 14.62 1.76 9.14
C GLY A 100 14.43 2.26 10.58
N LEU A 101 13.28 1.99 11.19
CA LEU A 101 12.94 2.46 12.53
C LEU A 101 13.30 1.40 13.58
N ASN A 102 14.18 1.76 14.52
CA ASN A 102 14.62 0.88 15.62
C ASN A 102 13.94 1.26 16.94
N ARG A 103 12.65 0.91 17.11
CA ARG A 103 12.00 0.87 18.43
C ARG A 103 10.87 -0.16 18.50
#